data_AF-A0A7J4JZ40-F1
#
_entry.id   AF-A0A7J4JZ40-F1
#
_cell.length_a   1.000
_cell.length_b   1.000
_cell.length_c   1.000
_cell.angle_alpha   90.00
_cell.angle_beta   90.00
_cell.angle_gamma   90.00
#
_symmetry.space_group_name_H-M   'P 1'
#
loop_
_entity.id
_entity.type
_entity.pdbx_description
1 polymer ?
#
loop_
_entity_poly.entity_id
_entity_poly.type
_entity_poly.pdbx_seq_one_letter_code
_entity_poly.pdbx_strand_id
1 'polypeptide(L)'
;MTKNIAKGQLSAEMLILIAVILAIVAIVATQLIGTAQKTSEKIEVQSAAILEKTEQAVKGKGGDFCVDDIDCQSNSCNTQEKSCT
;
A
#
# COMPACT_ATOMS: atom_id res chain seq x y z
N MET A 1 -1.41 -9.69 67.75
CA MET A 1 -1.59 -8.52 66.87
C MET A 1 -1.23 -8.92 65.44
N THR A 2 -2.25 -9.27 64.66
CA THR A 2 -2.18 -9.71 63.27
C THR A 2 -1.97 -8.51 62.35
N LYS A 3 -0.75 -8.34 61.83
CA LYS A 3 -0.42 -7.29 60.86
C LYS A 3 -0.73 -7.80 59.45
N ASN A 4 -1.98 -7.64 59.01
CA ASN A 4 -2.40 -7.83 57.62
C ASN A 4 -2.10 -6.55 56.82
N ILE A 5 -0.87 -6.40 56.31
CA ILE A 5 -0.52 -5.32 55.36
C ILE A 5 0.39 -5.92 54.28
N ALA A 6 -0.14 -6.75 53.38
CA ALA A 6 0.63 -7.25 52.23
C ALA A 6 -0.21 -7.74 51.04
N LYS A 7 -1.54 -7.62 51.05
CA LYS A 7 -2.40 -8.13 49.96
C LYS A 7 -2.86 -7.08 48.95
N GLY A 8 -2.64 -5.78 49.19
CA GLY A 8 -3.07 -4.68 48.31
C GLY A 8 -1.97 -4.01 47.49
N GLN A 9 -0.71 -4.06 47.95
CA GLN A 9 0.39 -3.31 47.33
C GLN A 9 0.90 -3.98 46.04
N LEU A 10 0.92 -5.32 46.00
CA LEU A 10 1.23 -6.11 44.79
C LEU A 10 0.23 -5.87 43.64
N SER A 11 -1.03 -5.50 43.95
CA SER A 11 -2.07 -5.36 42.93
C SER A 11 -2.00 -4.03 42.18
N ALA A 12 -1.62 -2.93 42.84
CA ALA A 12 -1.55 -1.61 42.20
C ALA A 12 -0.34 -1.50 41.24
N GLU A 13 0.81 -2.03 41.66
CA GLU A 13 2.03 -2.04 40.83
C GLU A 13 1.85 -2.85 39.54
N MET A 14 1.15 -3.98 39.62
CA MET A 14 0.84 -4.81 38.46
C MET A 14 -0.16 -4.13 37.50
N LEU A 15 -1.14 -3.40 38.03
CA LEU A 15 -2.10 -2.63 37.21
C LEU A 15 -1.41 -1.47 36.48
N ILE A 16 -0.49 -0.76 37.14
CA ILE A 16 0.30 0.29 36.52
C ILE A 16 1.17 -0.29 35.40
N LEU A 17 1.81 -1.44 35.63
CA LEU A 17 2.61 -2.11 34.61
C LEU A 17 1.76 -2.50 33.38
N ILE A 18 0.57 -3.07 33.60
CA ILE A 18 -0.36 -3.42 32.52
C ILE A 18 -0.79 -2.16 31.75
N ALA A 19 -1.11 -1.07 32.45
CA ALA A 19 -1.50 0.19 31.80
C ALA A 19 -0.37 0.75 30.92
N VAL A 20 0.88 0.68 31.36
CA VAL A 20 2.04 1.11 30.57
C VAL A 20 2.23 0.22 29.33
N ILE A 21 2.11 -1.10 29.47
CA ILE A 21 2.20 -2.03 28.33
C ILE A 21 1.11 -1.73 27.30
N LEU A 22 -0.13 -1.53 27.74
CA LEU A 22 -1.26 -1.19 26.86
C LEU A 22 -1.04 0.14 26.14
N ALA A 23 -0.50 1.15 26.82
CA ALA A 23 -0.16 2.43 26.20
C ALA A 23 0.90 2.27 25.10
N ILE A 24 1.95 1.48 25.33
CA ILE A 24 2.98 1.21 24.33
C ILE A 24 2.40 0.47 23.13
N VAL A 25 1.57 -0.56 23.36
CA VAL A 25 0.91 -1.31 22.28
C VAL A 25 0.02 -0.41 21.43
N ALA A 26 -0.74 0.49 22.05
CA ALA A 26 -1.57 1.45 21.32
C ALA A 26 -0.73 2.38 20.43
N ILE A 27 0.39 2.89 20.95
CA ILE A 27 1.32 3.74 20.16
C ILE A 27 1.88 2.95 18.97
N VAL A 28 2.33 1.72 19.18
CA VAL A 28 2.88 0.88 18.10
C VAL A 28 1.81 0.57 17.05
N ALA A 29 0.58 0.25 17.47
CA ALA A 29 -0.53 -0.01 16.56
C ALA A 29 -0.84 1.20 15.67
N THR A 30 -0.88 2.41 16.23
CA THR A 30 -1.12 3.63 15.43
C THR A 30 -0.02 3.88 14.41
N GLN A 31 1.25 3.63 14.76
CA GLN A 31 2.37 3.76 13.82
C GLN A 31 2.33 2.72 12.70
N LEU A 32 1.96 1.48 13.02
CA LEU A 32 1.82 0.42 12.02
C LEU A 32 0.67 0.70 11.05
N ILE A 33 -0.48 1.15 11.55
CA ILE A 33 -1.63 1.52 10.70
C ILE A 33 -1.26 2.69 9.77
N GLY A 34 -0.62 3.75 10.30
CA GLY A 34 -0.18 4.88 9.48
C GLY A 34 0.89 4.49 8.45
N THR A 35 1.78 3.54 8.77
CA THR A 35 2.78 3.03 7.83
C THR A 35 2.14 2.16 6.76
N ALA A 36 1.18 1.31 7.13
CA ALA A 36 0.45 0.47 6.19
C ALA A 36 -0.33 1.32 5.18
N GLN A 37 -1.05 2.34 5.62
CA GLN A 37 -1.79 3.26 4.74
C GLN A 37 -0.86 3.96 3.74
N LYS A 38 0.26 4.53 4.22
CA LYS A 38 1.25 5.18 3.35
C LYS A 38 1.91 4.20 2.37
N THR A 39 2.06 2.94 2.76
CA THR A 39 2.63 1.90 1.90
C THR A 39 1.63 1.49 0.82
N SER A 40 0.36 1.32 1.18
CA SER A 40 -0.72 1.02 0.22
C SER A 40 -0.85 2.12 -0.83
N GLU A 41 -0.89 3.40 -0.44
CA GLU A 41 -0.93 4.51 -1.38
C GLU A 41 0.28 4.52 -2.34
N LYS A 42 1.48 4.26 -1.82
CA LYS A 42 2.68 4.19 -2.66
C LYS A 42 2.66 3.01 -3.62
N ILE A 43 2.16 1.86 -3.19
CA ILE A 43 2.00 0.67 -4.04
C ILE A 43 0.98 0.95 -5.13
N GLU A 44 -0.16 1.56 -4.81
CA GLU A 44 -1.20 1.89 -5.78
C GLU A 44 -0.69 2.85 -6.86
N VAL A 45 0.00 3.92 -6.46
CA VAL A 45 0.60 4.88 -7.40
C VAL A 45 1.67 4.23 -8.27
N GLN A 46 2.55 3.40 -7.70
CA GLN A 46 3.56 2.70 -8.48
C GLN A 46 2.95 1.66 -9.42
N SER A 47 1.92 0.95 -8.98
CA SER A 47 1.24 -0.07 -9.80
C SER A 47 0.54 0.57 -11.00
N ALA A 48 -0.14 1.71 -10.79
CA ALA A 48 -0.73 2.49 -11.87
C ALA A 48 0.33 2.98 -12.86
N ALA A 49 1.45 3.52 -12.39
CA ALA A 49 2.54 3.99 -13.25
C ALA A 49 3.23 2.84 -14.03
N ILE A 50 3.34 1.65 -13.45
CA ILE A 50 3.88 0.46 -14.13
C ILE A 50 2.91 -0.02 -15.20
N LEU A 51 1.61 -0.09 -14.90
CA LEU A 51 0.59 -0.44 -15.89
C LEU A 51 0.61 0.53 -17.06
N GLU A 52 0.62 1.83 -16.81
CA GLU A 52 0.67 2.86 -17.85
C GLU A 52 1.94 2.72 -18.71
N LYS A 53 3.11 2.54 -18.09
CA LYS A 53 4.37 2.34 -18.82
C LYS A 53 4.41 1.03 -19.59
N THR A 54 3.80 -0.03 -19.07
CA THR A 54 3.74 -1.33 -19.73
C THR A 54 2.79 -1.28 -20.91
N GLU A 55 1.60 -0.68 -20.75
CA GLU A 55 0.66 -0.43 -21.84
C GLU A 55 1.31 0.43 -22.94
N GLN A 56 2.04 1.49 -22.58
CA GLN A 56 2.77 2.30 -23.54
C GLN A 56 3.94 1.56 -24.21
N ALA A 57 4.58 0.61 -23.54
CA ALA A 57 5.70 -0.16 -24.07
C ALA A 57 5.26 -1.31 -24.98
N VAL A 58 4.07 -1.86 -24.77
CA VAL A 58 3.50 -2.94 -25.59
C VAL A 58 2.84 -2.38 -26.85
N LYS A 59 2.40 -1.12 -26.81
CA LYS A 59 1.82 -0.43 -27.96
C LYS A 59 2.88 -0.04 -29.01
N GLY A 60 2.55 -0.31 -30.28
CA GLY A 60 3.36 0.02 -31.45
C GLY A 60 3.47 1.52 -31.69
N LYS A 61 4.64 1.95 -32.16
CA LYS A 61 4.92 3.33 -32.59
C LYS A 61 4.47 3.53 -34.04
N GLY A 62 4.42 4.79 -34.49
CA GLY A 62 4.06 5.12 -35.88
C GLY A 62 4.90 4.32 -36.89
N GLY A 63 4.24 3.59 -37.77
CA GLY A 63 4.82 2.66 -38.74
C GLY A 63 4.87 1.19 -38.32
N ASP A 64 4.63 0.87 -37.04
CA ASP A 64 4.58 -0.53 -36.57
C ASP A 64 3.29 -1.22 -37.01
N PHE A 65 3.34 -2.54 -37.19
CA PHE A 65 2.16 -3.32 -37.60
C PHE A 65 1.08 -3.33 -36.52
N CYS A 66 -0.18 -3.13 -36.92
CA CYS A 66 -1.34 -3.15 -36.03
C CYS A 66 -2.51 -3.93 -36.63
N VAL A 67 -3.32 -4.53 -35.76
CA VAL A 67 -4.56 -5.20 -36.11
C VAL A 67 -5.77 -4.34 -35.73
N ASP A 68 -5.68 -3.68 -34.58
CA ASP A 68 -6.72 -2.83 -34.00
C ASP A 68 -6.12 -1.55 -33.40
N ASP A 69 -6.94 -0.52 -33.16
CA ASP A 69 -6.51 0.80 -32.66
C ASP A 69 -5.79 0.69 -31.31
N ILE A 70 -6.16 -0.29 -30.48
CA ILE A 70 -5.57 -0.53 -29.16
C ILE A 70 -4.11 -0.98 -29.23
N ASP A 71 -3.67 -1.52 -30.37
CA ASP A 71 -2.29 -1.95 -30.59
C ASP A 71 -1.34 -0.74 -30.74
N CYS A 72 -1.88 0.45 -31.02
CA CYS A 72 -1.11 1.64 -31.34
C CYS A 72 -1.03 2.63 -30.17
N GLN A 73 0.13 3.26 -30.00
CA GLN A 73 0.34 4.23 -28.93
C GLN A 73 -0.53 5.49 -29.12
N SER A 74 -0.83 5.85 -30.37
CA SER A 74 -1.73 6.94 -30.77
C SER A 74 -3.21 6.57 -30.76
N ASN A 75 -3.57 5.32 -30.41
CA ASN A 75 -4.92 4.77 -30.55
C ASN A 75 -5.49 4.90 -31.98
N SER A 76 -4.63 4.84 -33.01
CA SER A 76 -5.03 4.94 -34.41
C SER A 76 -4.27 3.93 -35.26
N CYS A 77 -4.95 2.87 -35.67
CA CYS A 77 -4.46 1.87 -36.59
C CYS A 77 -4.97 2.17 -38.01
N ASN A 78 -4.06 2.41 -38.95
CA ASN A 78 -4.41 2.50 -40.36
C ASN A 78 -4.75 1.09 -40.87
N THR A 79 -6.04 0.77 -40.96
CA THR A 79 -6.52 -0.55 -41.37
C THR A 79 -6.18 -0.92 -42.82
N GLN A 80 -5.85 0.06 -43.69
CA GLN A 80 -5.46 -0.19 -45.08
C GLN A 80 -4.00 -0.65 -45.18
N GLU A 81 -3.11 0.00 -44.43
CA GLU A 81 -1.67 -0.29 -44.42
C GLU A 81 -1.27 -1.25 -43.30
N LYS A 82 -2.22 -1.60 -42.42
CA LYS A 82 -2.02 -2.37 -41.20
C LYS A 82 -0.87 -1.83 -40.36
N SER A 83 -0.81 -0.50 -40.25
CA SER A 83 0.27 0.22 -39.56
C SER A 83 -0.28 1.28 -38.60
N CYS A 84 0.39 1.46 -37.47
CA CYS A 84 0.09 2.52 -36.52
C CYS A 84 0.41 3.88 -37.15
N THR A 85 -0.50 4.84 -36.98
CA THR A 85 -0.34 6.21 -37.50
C THR A 85 0.25 7.14 -36.44
#